data_AF-A0AAD3U761-F1
#
_entry.id   AF-A0AAD3U761-F1
#
_cell.length_a   1.000
_cell.length_b   1.000
_cell.length_c   1.000
_cell.angle_alpha   90.00
_cell.angle_beta   90.00
_cell.angle_gamma   90.00
#
_symmetry.space_group_name_H-M   'P 1'
#
loop_
_entity.id
_entity.type
_entity.pdbx_description
1 polymer ?
#
loop_
_entity_poly.entity_id
_entity_poly.type
_entity_poly.pdbx_seq_one_letter_code
_entity_poly.pdbx_strand_id
1 'polypeptide(L)'
;MVVNALQVRFGSMDAEAGKEGFDWANMHIVEDELQIDSGFAGVNIGKLPLDTANGNKLAKDLHAAARAGGVLPGFIEVTLAPQMSLKGTKLMIVGWKPVSQSAATSAKAS
;
A
#
# COMPACT_ATOMS: atom_id res chain seq x y z
N MET A 1 7.57 2.37 -20.43
CA MET A 1 6.33 2.97 -19.87
C MET A 1 6.40 2.83 -18.36
N VAL A 2 6.40 3.92 -17.58
CA VAL A 2 6.41 3.80 -16.10
C VAL A 2 5.03 3.33 -15.67
N VAL A 3 4.92 2.07 -15.28
CA VAL A 3 3.69 1.51 -14.72
C VAL A 3 3.86 1.53 -13.21
N ASN A 4 3.17 2.45 -12.55
CA ASN A 4 3.10 2.42 -11.09
C ASN A 4 2.26 1.21 -10.68
N ALA A 5 2.90 0.09 -10.34
CA ALA A 5 2.20 -1.04 -9.75
C ALA A 5 2.11 -0.86 -8.25
N LEU A 6 0.88 -0.95 -7.73
CA LEU A 6 0.61 -1.04 -6.32
C LEU A 6 0.67 -2.51 -5.90
N GLN A 7 1.61 -2.87 -5.03
CA GLN A 7 1.65 -4.18 -4.39
C GLN A 7 1.43 -4.04 -2.89
N VAL A 8 0.49 -4.80 -2.33
CA VAL A 8 0.26 -4.86 -0.88
C VAL A 8 0.76 -6.21 -0.36
N ARG A 9 1.58 -6.19 0.69
CA ARG A 9 2.04 -7.41 1.37
C ARG A 9 1.73 -7.31 2.86
N PHE A 10 1.21 -8.38 3.45
CA PHE A 10 0.90 -8.44 4.87
C PHE A 10 1.05 -9.86 5.40
N GLY A 11 1.18 -9.98 6.72
CA GLY A 11 1.28 -11.27 7.40
C GLY A 11 1.27 -11.11 8.92
N SER A 12 1.29 -12.24 9.60
CA SER A 12 1.49 -12.35 11.03
C SER A 12 2.79 -13.11 11.28
N MET A 13 3.54 -12.70 12.29
CA MET A 13 4.71 -13.43 12.76
C MET A 13 4.35 -14.08 14.09
N ASP A 14 4.48 -15.40 14.16
CA ASP A 14 4.16 -16.15 15.38
C ASP A 14 5.13 -15.81 16.50
N ALA A 15 4.65 -15.94 17.74
CA ALA A 15 5.47 -15.77 18.93
C ALA A 15 6.51 -16.89 19.00
N GLU A 16 7.76 -16.60 18.64
CA GLU A 16 8.90 -17.45 19.01
C GLU A 16 9.27 -17.24 20.48
N ALA A 17 9.97 -18.19 21.08
CA ALA A 17 10.34 -18.14 22.51
C ALA A 17 10.99 -16.79 22.89
N GLY A 18 10.28 -16.01 23.70
CA GLY A 18 10.73 -14.71 24.21
C GLY A 18 10.38 -13.49 23.34
N LYS A 19 9.60 -13.64 22.27
CA LYS A 19 9.08 -12.52 21.46
C LYS A 19 7.56 -12.60 21.36
N GLU A 20 6.90 -11.47 21.56
CA GLU A 20 5.47 -11.36 21.24
C GLU A 20 5.29 -11.44 19.72
N GLY A 21 4.31 -12.23 19.29
CA GLY A 21 3.91 -12.27 17.89
C GLY A 21 3.37 -10.92 17.46
N PHE A 22 3.56 -10.57 16.19
CA PHE A 22 3.11 -9.28 15.67
C PHE A 22 2.64 -9.37 14.23
N ASP A 23 1.64 -8.55 13.91
CA ASP A 23 1.17 -8.34 12.54
C ASP A 23 2.05 -7.32 11.81
N TRP A 24 2.25 -7.53 10.51
CA TRP A 24 2.95 -6.60 9.63
C TRP A 24 2.19 -6.40 8.31
N ALA A 25 2.25 -5.17 7.79
CA ALA A 25 1.68 -4.82 6.50
C ALA A 25 2.45 -3.68 5.82
N ASN A 26 2.69 -3.79 4.51
CA ASN A 26 3.40 -2.81 3.70
C ASN A 26 2.73 -2.60 2.33
N MET A 27 2.72 -1.35 1.89
CA MET A 27 2.38 -0.90 0.55
C MET A 27 3.69 -0.67 -0.18
N HIS A 28 3.81 -1.28 -1.35
CA HIS A 28 4.95 -1.16 -2.24
C HIS A 28 4.52 -0.36 -3.46
N ILE A 29 5.27 0.71 -3.73
CA ILE A 29 5.15 1.51 -4.94
C ILE A 29 6.35 1.17 -5.82
N VAL A 30 6.08 0.62 -7.00
CA VAL A 30 7.10 0.29 -8.00
C VAL A 30 7.34 1.53 -8.85
N GLU A 31 8.55 2.09 -8.78
CA GLU A 31 8.91 3.34 -9.48
C GLU A 31 9.59 3.10 -10.85
N ASP A 32 9.97 1.85 -11.16
CA ASP A 32 10.60 1.46 -12.42
C ASP A 32 9.67 0.70 -13.38
N GLU A 33 10.10 0.54 -14.63
CA GLU A 33 9.46 -0.33 -15.63
C GLU A 33 9.38 -1.77 -15.11
N LEU A 34 8.14 -2.27 -14.90
CA LEU A 34 7.91 -3.58 -14.28
C LEU A 34 8.60 -4.71 -15.05
N GLN A 35 9.58 -5.36 -14.42
CA GLN A 35 10.01 -6.70 -14.79
C GLN A 35 9.20 -7.73 -13.99
N ILE A 36 7.99 -8.03 -14.47
CA ILE A 36 7.04 -8.96 -13.82
C ILE A 36 7.65 -10.37 -13.71
N ASP A 37 8.52 -10.74 -14.66
CA ASP A 37 9.08 -12.08 -14.80
C ASP A 37 10.14 -12.45 -13.74
N SER A 38 10.71 -11.46 -13.03
CA SER A 38 11.76 -11.68 -12.01
C SER A 38 11.25 -11.60 -10.57
N GLY A 39 9.94 -11.50 -10.35
CA GLY A 39 9.38 -11.40 -9.00
C GLY A 39 9.76 -10.11 -8.27
N PHE A 40 10.01 -9.01 -9.00
CA PHE A 40 10.40 -7.69 -8.49
C PHE A 40 11.82 -7.64 -7.88
N ALA A 41 12.68 -8.61 -8.18
CA ALA A 41 14.08 -8.58 -7.76
C ALA A 41 14.81 -7.42 -8.48
N GLY A 42 15.38 -6.48 -7.71
CA GLY A 42 16.19 -5.37 -8.22
C GLY A 42 15.43 -4.10 -8.62
N VAL A 43 14.09 -4.06 -8.48
CA VAL A 43 13.30 -2.85 -8.73
C VAL A 43 13.38 -1.92 -7.52
N ASN A 44 13.54 -0.61 -7.75
CA ASN A 44 13.46 0.35 -6.66
C ASN A 44 12.00 0.45 -6.18
N ILE A 45 11.77 0.10 -4.91
CA ILE A 45 10.44 0.00 -4.33
C ILE A 45 10.36 0.92 -3.12
N GLY A 46 9.49 1.93 -3.21
CA GLY A 46 9.06 2.70 -2.06
C GLY A 46 8.22 1.81 -1.14
N LYS A 47 8.62 1.69 0.13
CA LYS A 47 7.88 0.93 1.15
C LYS A 47 7.20 1.87 2.14
N LEU A 48 5.88 1.76 2.24
CA LEU A 48 5.08 2.50 3.21
C LEU A 48 4.38 1.51 4.15
N PRO A 49 4.59 1.58 5.48
CA PRO A 49 3.91 0.69 6.41
C PRO A 49 2.42 1.01 6.47
N LEU A 50 1.58 -0.03 6.57
CA LEU A 50 0.14 0.12 6.85
C LEU A 50 -0.14 -0.16 8.32
N ASP A 51 -1.24 0.42 8.80
CA ASP A 51 -1.85 0.02 10.06
C ASP A 51 -2.20 -1.47 10.07
N THR A 52 -1.73 -2.16 11.11
CA THR A 52 -1.90 -3.59 11.30
C THR A 52 -3.05 -3.91 12.27
N ALA A 53 -3.73 -2.89 12.79
CA ALA A 53 -4.89 -3.05 13.65
C ALA A 53 -5.95 -3.99 13.05
N ASN A 54 -6.68 -4.66 13.94
CA ASN A 54 -7.75 -5.61 13.58
C ASN A 54 -7.28 -6.72 12.63
N GLY A 55 -6.06 -7.23 12.82
CA GLY A 55 -5.52 -8.35 12.04
C GLY A 55 -5.26 -8.00 10.58
N ASN A 56 -4.56 -6.88 10.33
CA ASN A 56 -4.25 -6.37 8.99
C ASN A 56 -5.48 -6.03 8.13
N LYS A 57 -6.59 -5.56 8.75
CA LYS A 57 -7.84 -5.29 8.02
C LYS A 57 -7.65 -4.33 6.84
N LEU A 58 -6.94 -3.21 7.06
CA LEU A 58 -6.68 -2.20 6.03
C LEU A 58 -5.96 -2.79 4.81
N ALA A 59 -4.93 -3.59 5.05
CA ALA A 59 -4.15 -4.24 4.00
C ALA A 59 -4.99 -5.25 3.20
N LYS A 60 -5.82 -6.04 3.89
CA LYS A 60 -6.76 -6.98 3.27
C LYS A 60 -7.80 -6.27 2.40
N ASP A 61 -8.37 -5.17 2.89
CA ASP A 61 -9.37 -4.38 2.17
C ASP A 61 -8.77 -3.80 0.88
N LEU A 62 -7.57 -3.20 0.96
CA LEU A 62 -6.88 -2.64 -0.19
C LEU A 62 -6.49 -3.73 -1.21
N HIS A 63 -5.98 -4.86 -0.73
CA HIS A 63 -5.61 -5.99 -1.58
C HIS A 63 -6.82 -6.59 -2.32
N ALA A 64 -7.95 -6.72 -1.63
CA ALA A 64 -9.20 -7.18 -2.23
C ALA A 64 -9.70 -6.19 -3.30
N ALA A 65 -9.64 -4.88 -3.04
CA ALA A 65 -10.05 -3.86 -4.00
C ALA A 65 -9.15 -3.80 -5.24
N ALA A 66 -7.83 -3.98 -5.07
CA ALA A 66 -6.89 -4.10 -6.18
C ALA A 66 -7.19 -5.33 -7.06
N ARG A 67 -7.48 -6.49 -6.44
CA ARG A 67 -7.88 -7.69 -7.18
C ARG A 67 -9.22 -7.55 -7.90
N ALA A 68 -10.16 -6.81 -7.32
CA ALA A 68 -11.47 -6.55 -7.92
C ALA A 68 -11.41 -5.52 -9.08
N GLY A 69 -10.23 -4.97 -9.40
CA GLY A 69 -10.06 -3.96 -10.45
C GLY A 69 -10.53 -2.54 -10.07
N GLY A 70 -10.90 -2.31 -8.81
CA GLY A 70 -11.42 -1.01 -8.35
C GLY A 70 -10.34 0.04 -8.07
N VAL A 71 -9.06 -0.36 -8.07
CA VAL A 71 -7.91 0.44 -7.62
C VAL A 71 -6.79 0.51 -8.66
N LEU A 72 -6.82 -0.33 -9.71
CA LEU A 72 -5.86 -0.26 -10.81
C LEU A 72 -6.60 -0.28 -12.16
N PRO A 73 -6.28 0.64 -13.09
CA PRO A 73 -5.23 1.67 -13.03
C PRO A 73 -5.74 3.01 -12.45
N GLY A 74 -6.73 2.96 -11.56
CA GLY A 74 -7.32 4.13 -10.93
C GLY A 74 -6.41 4.78 -9.90
N PHE A 75 -6.41 6.10 -9.82
CA PHE A 75 -5.72 6.81 -8.74
C PHE A 75 -6.36 6.40 -7.40
N ILE A 76 -5.54 6.23 -6.37
CA ILE A 76 -6.01 6.09 -4.98
C ILE A 76 -5.53 7.26 -4.16
N GLU A 77 -6.34 7.63 -3.18
CA GLU A 77 -5.90 8.50 -2.09
C GLU A 77 -5.59 7.64 -0.87
N VAL A 78 -4.43 7.88 -0.26
CA VAL A 78 -4.01 7.24 1.00
C VAL A 78 -4.00 8.27 2.11
N THR A 79 -4.46 7.89 3.29
CA THR A 79 -4.37 8.70 4.51
C THR A 79 -3.15 8.29 5.30
N LEU A 80 -2.26 9.23 5.57
CA LEU A 80 -1.04 9.03 6.35
C LEU A 80 -1.21 9.60 7.76
N ALA A 81 -0.85 8.82 8.77
CA ALA A 81 -0.72 9.28 10.14
C ALA A 81 0.77 9.25 10.57
N PRO A 82 1.31 10.36 11.09
CA PRO A 82 2.64 10.33 11.68
C PRO A 82 2.62 9.54 12.99
N GLN A 83 3.51 8.57 13.10
CA GLN A 83 3.82 7.91 14.36
C GLN A 83 5.15 8.45 14.87
N MET A 84 5.08 9.13 16.00
CA MET A 84 6.24 9.69 16.68
C MET A 84 6.60 8.80 17.87
N SER A 85 7.89 8.50 18.00
CA SER A 85 8.45 7.79 19.15
C SER A 85 9.81 8.37 19.50
N LEU A 86 10.34 8.02 20.68
CA LEU A 86 11.71 8.36 21.06
C LEU A 86 12.78 7.81 20.09
N LYS A 87 12.42 6.80 19.28
CA LYS A 87 13.30 6.19 18.28
C LYS A 87 13.21 6.84 16.89
N GLY A 88 12.30 7.81 16.72
CA GLY A 88 12.10 8.54 15.47
C GLY A 88 10.63 8.67 15.07
N THR A 89 10.44 9.36 13.95
CA THR A 89 9.13 9.59 13.31
C THR A 89 9.01 8.75 12.06
N LYS A 90 7.88 8.06 11.90
CA LYS A 90 7.54 7.32 10.67
C LYS A 90 6.13 7.70 10.21
N LEU A 91 5.89 7.69 8.90
CA LEU A 91 4.55 7.84 8.34
C LEU A 91 3.92 6.47 8.15
N MET A 92 2.68 6.29 8.58
CA MET A 92 1.92 5.04 8.46
C MET A 92 0.63 5.29 7.70
N ILE A 93 0.30 4.41 6.76
CA ILE A 93 -0.97 4.46 6.06
C ILE A 93 -2.06 3.90 6.97
N VAL A 94 -3.07 4.72 7.27
CA VAL A 94 -4.20 4.36 8.15
C VAL A 94 -5.54 4.28 7.42
N GLY A 95 -5.57 4.65 6.13
CA GLY A 95 -6.77 4.67 5.34
C GLY A 95 -6.48 4.75 3.84
N TRP A 96 -7.45 4.36 3.03
CA TRP A 96 -7.42 4.56 1.58
C TRP A 96 -8.84 4.73 1.03
N LYS A 97 -8.96 5.36 -0.14
CA LYS A 97 -10.20 5.38 -0.93
C LYS A 97 -9.88 5.42 -2.44
N PRO A 98 -10.75 4.87 -3.30
CA PRO A 98 -10.60 5.03 -4.75
C PRO A 98 -10.84 6.48 -5.15
N VAL A 99 -10.07 7.00 -6.11
CA VAL A 99 -10.37 8.26 -6.78
C VAL A 99 -11.24 7.94 -8.00
N SER A 100 -12.50 8.34 -7.95
CA SER A 100 -13.39 8.23 -9.10
C SER A 100 -12.84 9.05 -10.27
N GLN A 101 -12.65 8.42 -11.44
CA GLN A 101 -12.22 9.11 -12.67
C GLN A 101 -13.21 10.20 -13.16
N SER A 102 -14.39 10.33 -12.56
CA SER A 102 -15.43 11.31 -12.93
C SER A 102 -15.03 12.79 -12.77
N ALA A 103 -13.86 13.12 -12.21
CA ALA A 103 -13.39 14.50 -12.10
C ALA A 103 -12.44 14.95 -13.24
N ALA A 104 -11.88 14.03 -14.02
CA ALA A 104 -10.88 14.38 -15.05
C ALA A 104 -11.50 14.77 -16.41
N THR A 105 -12.77 14.44 -16.67
CA THR A 105 -13.43 14.69 -17.96
C THR A 105 -14.23 15.99 -18.01
N SER A 106 -14.44 16.68 -16.89
CA SER A 106 -15.24 17.91 -16.84
C SER A 106 -14.43 19.20 -17.08
N ALA A 107 -13.09 19.13 -17.07
CA ALA A 107 -12.23 20.30 -17.21
C ALA A 107 -11.78 20.61 -18.66
N LYS A 108 -12.29 19.88 -19.66
CA LYS A 108 -11.94 20.10 -21.08
C LYS A 108 -13.15 20.37 -22.00
N ALA A 109 -14.25 20.82 -21.42
CA ALA A 109 -15.39 21.36 -22.14
C ALA A 109 -15.84 22.65 -21.45
N SER A 110 -15.09 23.73 -21.66
CA SER A 110 -15.47 25.11 -21.36
C SER A 110 -14.83 26.03 -22.40
#